data_AF-A0A494ZRK5-F1
#
_entry.id   AF-A0A494ZRK5-F1
#
_cell.length_a   1.000
_cell.length_b   1.000
_cell.length_c   1.000
_cell.angle_alpha   90.00
_cell.angle_beta   90.00
_cell.angle_gamma   90.00
#
_symmetry.space_group_name_H-M   'P 1'
#
loop_
_entity.id
_entity.type
_entity.pdbx_description
1 polymer ?
#
loop_
_entity_poly.entity_id
_entity_poly.type
_entity_poly.pdbx_seq_one_letter_code
_entity_poly.pdbx_strand_id
1 'polypeptide(L)'
;MEFIWLENTKESFENIKSQHFSYSETIENKLRLLERIEDKNQTLGTSTRADKLEWKGSHKILVDRFIVYYSFSKDKQTCYIEYFKHSSQYY
;
A
#
# COMPACT_ATOMS: atom_id res chain seq x y z
N MET A 1 6.51 7.06 11.72
CA MET A 1 6.80 6.55 10.37
C MET A 1 5.89 7.29 9.43
N GLU A 2 6.45 7.96 8.43
CA GLU A 2 5.74 8.73 7.42
C GLU A 2 5.43 7.83 6.21
N PHE A 3 4.24 7.96 5.64
CA PHE A 3 3.81 7.23 4.45
C PHE A 3 3.73 8.19 3.26
N ILE A 4 4.57 7.98 2.25
CA ILE A 4 4.59 8.78 1.03
C ILE A 4 4.05 7.93 -0.12
N TRP A 5 2.95 8.37 -0.71
CA TRP A 5 2.38 7.78 -1.91
C TRP A 5 2.95 8.48 -3.13
N LEU A 6 3.52 7.73 -4.09
CA LEU A 6 3.86 8.30 -5.39
C LEU A 6 2.60 8.77 -6.11
N GLU A 7 2.70 9.85 -6.88
CA GLU A 7 1.55 10.50 -7.55
C GLU A 7 0.72 9.52 -8.39
N ASN A 8 1.38 8.71 -9.23
CA ASN A 8 0.71 7.69 -10.06
C ASN A 8 -0.06 6.66 -9.21
N THR A 9 0.46 6.36 -8.03
CA THR A 9 -0.11 5.39 -7.10
C THR A 9 -1.29 5.98 -6.34
N LYS A 10 -1.19 7.27 -5.97
CA LYS A 10 -2.27 8.04 -5.39
C LYS A 10 -3.45 8.12 -6.35
N GLU A 11 -3.22 8.45 -7.62
CA GLU A 11 -4.27 8.44 -8.65
C GLU A 11 -4.95 7.08 -8.77
N SER A 12 -4.18 5.99 -8.74
CA SER A 12 -4.73 4.63 -8.80
C SER A 12 -5.63 4.31 -7.61
N PHE A 13 -5.27 4.79 -6.42
CA PHE A 13 -6.08 4.64 -5.21
C PHE A 13 -7.34 5.52 -5.24
N GLU A 14 -7.22 6.77 -5.69
CA GLU A 14 -8.35 7.70 -5.84
C GLU A 14 -9.36 7.19 -6.87
N ASN A 15 -8.88 6.54 -7.93
CA ASN A 15 -9.72 5.95 -8.98
C ASN A 15 -10.37 4.61 -8.62
N ILE A 16 -10.16 4.06 -7.41
CA ILE A 16 -10.92 2.89 -6.97
C ILE A 16 -12.40 3.24 -7.00
N LYS A 17 -13.14 2.55 -7.86
CA LYS A 17 -14.59 2.61 -7.96
C LYS A 17 -15.12 1.19 -7.84
N SER A 18 -16.14 1.02 -7.03
CA SER A 18 -16.88 -0.23 -7.00
C SER A 18 -18.11 -0.10 -7.88
N GLN A 19 -18.38 -1.13 -8.69
CA GLN A 19 -19.66 -1.25 -9.39
C GLN A 19 -20.79 -1.73 -8.47
N HIS A 20 -20.45 -2.27 -7.29
CA HIS A 20 -21.39 -2.90 -6.36
C HIS A 20 -21.66 -2.09 -5.10
N PHE A 21 -20.88 -1.02 -4.84
CA PHE A 21 -21.03 -0.18 -3.65
C PHE A 21 -21.46 1.22 -4.05
N SER A 22 -22.26 1.86 -3.19
CA SER A 22 -22.54 3.29 -3.30
C SER A 22 -21.26 4.11 -3.14
N TYR A 23 -21.34 5.40 -3.49
CA TYR A 23 -20.22 6.32 -3.34
C TYR A 23 -19.73 6.41 -1.88
N SER A 24 -20.66 6.51 -0.93
CA SER A 24 -20.37 6.56 0.50
C SER A 24 -19.71 5.28 1.01
N GLU A 25 -20.21 4.12 0.61
CA GLU A 25 -19.59 2.82 0.94
C GLU A 25 -18.20 2.67 0.31
N THR A 26 -18.00 3.20 -0.89
CA THR A 26 -16.69 3.22 -1.55
C THR A 26 -15.70 4.09 -0.78
N ILE A 27 -16.12 5.23 -0.24
CA ILE A 27 -15.29 6.08 0.63
C ILE A 27 -14.92 5.35 1.92
N GLU A 28 -15.91 4.77 2.61
CA GLU A 28 -15.67 4.03 3.85
C GLU A 28 -14.69 2.86 3.61
N ASN A 29 -14.87 2.14 2.50
CA ASN A 29 -13.97 1.05 2.13
C ASN A 29 -12.55 1.55 1.81
N LYS A 30 -12.41 2.70 1.14
CA LYS A 30 -11.10 3.32 0.89
C LYS A 30 -10.39 3.67 2.20
N LEU A 31 -11.10 4.28 3.15
CA LEU A 31 -10.52 4.63 4.46
C LEU A 31 -10.04 3.37 5.20
N ARG A 32 -10.88 2.33 5.29
CA ARG A 32 -10.49 1.05 5.90
C ARG A 32 -9.31 0.39 5.18
N LEU A 33 -9.25 0.50 3.86
CA LEU A 33 -8.14 -0.05 3.08
C LEU A 33 -6.84 0.67 3.41
N LEU A 34 -6.88 1.99 3.52
CA LEU A 34 -5.72 2.81 3.89
C LEU A 34 -5.21 2.43 5.28
N GLU A 35 -6.09 2.36 6.28
CA GLU A 35 -5.73 1.93 7.64
C GLU A 35 -5.09 0.54 7.66
N ARG A 36 -5.63 -0.42 6.88
CA ARG A 36 -5.06 -1.78 6.77
C ARG A 36 -3.70 -1.80 6.09
N ILE A 37 -3.46 -0.93 5.11
CA ILE A 37 -2.16 -0.81 4.45
C ILE A 37 -1.13 -0.28 5.44
N GLU A 38 -1.48 0.78 6.18
CA GLU A 38 -0.62 1.38 7.18
C GLU A 38 -0.29 0.40 8.31
N ASP A 39 -1.29 -0.24 8.90
CA ASP A 39 -1.12 -1.23 9.98
C ASP A 39 -0.22 -2.40 9.54
N LYS A 40 -0.46 -2.92 8.33
CA LYS A 40 0.32 -4.04 7.80
C LYS A 40 1.75 -3.61 7.47
N ASN A 41 1.94 -2.43 6.89
CA ASN A 41 3.27 -1.89 6.62
C ASN A 41 4.04 -1.59 7.92
N GLN A 42 3.36 -1.13 8.96
CA GLN A 42 3.98 -0.89 10.26
C GLN A 42 4.35 -2.22 10.94
N THR A 43 3.45 -3.21 10.94
CA THR A 43 3.69 -4.55 11.49
C THR A 43 4.83 -5.26 10.75
N LEU A 44 4.85 -5.19 9.42
CA LEU A 44 5.91 -5.77 8.62
C LEU A 44 7.21 -4.96 8.72
N GLY A 45 7.14 -3.63 8.71
CA GLY A 45 8.30 -2.75 8.83
C GLY A 45 9.03 -2.89 10.18
N THR A 46 8.28 -3.10 11.26
CA THR A 46 8.83 -3.39 12.60
C THR A 46 9.41 -4.81 12.70
N SER A 47 8.80 -5.79 12.02
CA SER A 47 9.27 -7.18 11.99
C SER A 47 10.44 -7.41 11.01
N THR A 48 10.60 -6.53 10.02
CA THR A 48 11.58 -6.70 8.94
C THR A 48 12.92 -6.07 9.34
N ARG A 49 13.88 -6.93 9.68
CA ARG A 49 15.29 -6.55 9.86
C ARG A 49 15.89 -6.17 8.50
N ALA A 50 15.78 -4.89 8.12
CA ALA A 50 16.34 -4.33 6.87
C ALA A 50 17.88 -4.34 6.75
N ASP A 51 18.59 -5.02 7.65
CA ASP A 51 20.06 -5.17 7.63
C ASP A 51 20.57 -6.20 6.62
N LYS A 52 19.67 -6.96 5.97
CA LYS A 52 20.05 -7.85 4.87
C LYS A 52 19.96 -7.10 3.54
N LEU A 53 21.08 -7.06 2.80
CA LEU A 53 21.19 -6.49 1.44
C LEU A 53 20.11 -7.01 0.47
N GLU A 54 19.62 -8.23 0.71
CA GLU A 54 18.55 -8.88 -0.05
C GLU A 54 17.20 -8.14 0.01
N TRP A 55 17.02 -7.25 0.99
CA TRP A 55 15.80 -6.48 1.21
C TRP A 55 15.93 -4.98 0.89
N LYS A 56 17.04 -4.56 0.24
CA LYS A 56 17.06 -3.29 -0.48
C LYS A 56 16.21 -3.44 -1.74
N GLY A 57 15.02 -2.83 -1.74
CA GLY A 57 14.15 -2.80 -2.93
C GLY A 57 12.67 -2.67 -2.61
N SER A 58 11.86 -2.89 -3.64
CA SER A 58 10.40 -2.86 -3.57
C SER A 58 9.86 -4.19 -3.00
N HIS A 59 9.10 -4.10 -1.92
CA HIS A 59 8.45 -5.21 -1.24
C HIS A 59 7.00 -5.29 -1.69
N LYS A 60 6.47 -6.49 -1.89
CA LYS A 60 5.09 -6.72 -2.27
C LYS A 60 4.28 -7.20 -1.07
N ILE A 61 3.17 -6.52 -0.77
CA ILE A 61 2.13 -7.04 0.12
C ILE A 61 0.80 -7.14 -0.62
N LEU A 62 0.00 -8.12 -0.19
CA LEU A 62 -1.40 -8.21 -0.56
C LEU A 62 -2.22 -7.70 0.62
N VAL A 63 -3.03 -6.67 0.41
CA VAL A 63 -3.98 -6.15 1.38
C VAL A 63 -5.37 -6.29 0.77
N ASP A 64 -6.19 -7.15 1.37
CA ASP A 64 -7.50 -7.50 0.82
C ASP A 64 -7.37 -8.04 -0.62
N ARG A 65 -7.91 -7.34 -1.62
CA ARG A 65 -7.75 -7.62 -3.05
C ARG A 65 -6.78 -6.67 -3.74
N PHE A 66 -5.92 -5.97 -3.03
CA PHE A 66 -4.97 -5.03 -3.62
C PHE A 66 -3.53 -5.46 -3.41
N ILE A 67 -2.76 -5.40 -4.48
CA ILE A 67 -1.32 -5.60 -4.46
C ILE A 67 -0.67 -4.24 -4.28
N VAL A 68 0.11 -4.11 -3.22
CA VAL A 68 0.84 -2.89 -2.87
C VAL A 68 2.32 -3.20 -2.92
N TYR A 69 3.08 -2.40 -3.67
CA TYR A 69 4.53 -2.39 -3.62
C TYR A 69 5.00 -1.20 -2.80
N TYR A 70 5.93 -1.44 -1.88
CA TYR A 70 6.46 -0.41 -1.01
C TYR A 70 7.95 -0.59 -0.74
N SER A 71 8.64 0.50 -0.45
CA SER A 71 10.04 0.50 -0.05
C SER A 71 10.21 1.37 1.21
N PHE A 72 11.23 1.09 2.00
CA PHE A 72 11.56 1.91 3.17
C PHE A 72 12.79 2.79 2.88
N SER A 73 12.80 3.99 3.46
CA SER A 73 14.02 4.79 3.58
C SER A 73 15.08 4.01 4.38
N LYS A 74 16.36 4.37 4.19
CA LYS A 74 17.47 3.70 4.89
C LYS A 74 17.35 3.82 6.42
N ASP A 75 16.80 4.92 6.89
CA ASP A 75 16.50 5.25 8.28
C ASP A 75 15.18 4.64 8.80
N LYS A 76 14.39 3.99 7.92
CA LYS A 76 13.07 3.40 8.20
C LYS A 76 12.03 4.40 8.75
N GLN A 77 12.26 5.70 8.66
CA GLN A 77 11.27 6.69 9.05
C GLN A 77 10.22 6.89 7.96
N THR A 78 10.55 6.62 6.70
CA THR A 78 9.65 6.83 5.57
C THR A 78 9.36 5.51 4.85
N CYS A 79 8.08 5.26 4.58
CA CYS A 79 7.60 4.19 3.73
C CYS A 79 7.06 4.79 2.43
N TYR A 80 7.69 4.43 1.30
CA TYR A 80 7.25 4.83 -0.03
C TYR A 80 6.31 3.79 -0.59
N ILE A 81 5.07 4.17 -0.90
CA ILE A 81 4.13 3.32 -1.65
C ILE A 81 4.37 3.56 -3.14
N GLU A 82 5.05 2.60 -3.76
CA GLU A 82 5.57 2.73 -5.11
C GLU A 82 4.56 2.32 -6.18
N TYR A 83 3.70 1.35 -5.87
CA TYR A 83 2.70 0.87 -6.81
C TYR A 83 1.51 0.26 -6.08
N PHE A 84 0.32 0.45 -6.63
CA PHE A 84 -0.94 -0.02 -6.06
C PHE A 84 -1.86 -0.47 -7.19
N LYS A 85 -2.29 -1.73 -7.15
CA LYS A 85 -3.26 -2.27 -8.13
C LYS A 85 -4.23 -3.25 -7.51
N HIS A 86 -5.40 -3.39 -8.14
CA HIS A 86 -6.32 -4.47 -7.79
C HIS A 86 -5.75 -5.82 -8.26
N SER A 87 -5.89 -6.86 -7.45
CA SER A 87 -5.35 -8.20 -7.70
C SER A 87 -6.09 -8.91 -8.84
N SER A 88 -7.34 -8.52 -9.11
CA SER A 88 -8.13 -9.06 -10.24
C SER A 88 -7.94 -8.28 -11.54
N GLN A 89 -7.19 -7.17 -11.55
CA GLN A 89 -6.70 -6.60 -12.80
C GLN A 89 -5.55 -7.50 -13.29
N TYR A 90 -5.94 -8.66 -13.80
CA TYR A 90 -5.14 -9.44 -14.73
C TYR A 90 -5.34 -8.85 -16.12
N TYR A 91 -4.21 -8.69 -16.82
CA TYR A 91 -4.10 -8.22 -18.19
C TYR A 91 -4.96 -9.04 -19.14
#